data_AF-A0AAV6PZ68-F1
#
_entry.id   AF-A0AAV6PZ68-F1
#
_cell.length_a   1.000
_cell.length_b   1.000
_cell.length_c   1.000
_cell.angle_alpha   90.00
_cell.angle_beta   90.00
_cell.angle_gamma   90.00
#
_symmetry.space_group_name_H-M   'P 1'
#
loop_
_entity.id
_entity.type
_entity.pdbx_description
1 polymer ?
#
loop_
_entity_poly.entity_id
_entity_poly.type
_entity_poly.pdbx_seq_one_letter_code
_entity_poly.pdbx_strand_id
1 'polypeptide(L)'
;MDLRTNTVIDLQLVQSNEVGGSYHMEKEGLKRSLALLEERGVTMESIVTDRHPQIQKFLRESNITHYYDVWHMEKGLSRKLLKISQNKGCEKLTKWLRSTKNHMYWEAASSTLVPERTVKWTSILNHVLDVHTHDDPALPHFLHPIRTSTDSRNTSLLQTGEGTDQQEGHEGCGEAEPSLPNIITGGLS
;
A
#
# COMPACT_ATOMS: atom_id res chain seq x y z
N MET A 1 13.04 6.91 11.12
CA MET A 1 13.82 5.78 11.66
C MET A 1 14.78 5.33 10.58
N ASP A 2 16.07 5.17 10.89
CA ASP A 2 17.00 4.53 9.96
C ASP A 2 16.81 3.02 10.08
N LEU A 3 16.37 2.38 9.00
CA LEU A 3 16.07 0.96 8.97
C LEU A 3 17.32 0.09 9.08
N ARG A 4 18.49 0.61 8.69
CA ARG A 4 19.75 -0.13 8.77
C ARG A 4 20.26 -0.24 10.20
N THR A 5 20.17 0.86 10.94
CA THR A 5 20.68 0.93 12.32
C THR A 5 19.59 0.80 13.38
N ASN A 6 18.32 0.75 12.96
CA ASN A 6 17.15 0.70 13.84
C ASN A 6 17.09 1.90 14.80
N THR A 7 17.55 3.08 14.35
CA THR A 7 17.64 4.30 15.18
C THR A 7 16.57 5.31 14.81
N VAL A 8 16.09 6.06 15.80
CA VAL A 8 15.24 7.23 15.56
C VAL A 8 16.14 8.38 15.10
N ILE A 9 15.85 8.92 13.90
CA ILE A 9 16.66 9.98 13.28
C ILE A 9 16.34 11.34 13.91
N ASP A 10 15.06 11.58 14.20
CA ASP A 10 14.59 12.85 14.74
C ASP A 10 13.31 12.64 15.56
N LEU A 11 13.14 13.46 16.59
CA LEU A 11 11.94 13.54 17.42
C LEU A 11 11.68 15.01 17.75
N GLN A 12 10.52 15.51 17.30
CA GLN A 12 10.10 16.89 17.53
C GLN A 12 9.02 16.93 18.62
N LEU A 13 9.31 17.64 19.72
CA LEU A 13 8.31 18.00 20.71
C LEU A 13 7.75 19.36 20.36
N VAL A 14 6.49 19.38 19.90
CA VAL A 14 5.75 20.61 19.57
C VAL A 14 4.65 20.80 20.61
N GLN A 15 4.42 22.03 21.06
CA GLN A 15 3.37 22.35 22.03
C GLN A 15 2.23 23.14 21.37
N SER A 16 0.98 22.93 21.80
CA SER A 16 -0.16 23.60 21.14
C SER A 16 -0.16 25.12 21.32
N ASN A 17 0.41 25.62 22.42
CA ASN A 17 0.52 27.04 22.74
C ASN A 17 1.51 27.80 21.82
N GLU A 18 2.57 27.15 21.32
CA GLU A 18 3.54 27.79 20.41
C GLU A 18 3.03 27.91 18.97
N VAL A 19 2.12 27.02 18.54
CA VAL A 19 1.63 26.97 17.14
C VAL A 19 0.15 27.37 16.99
N GLY A 20 -0.48 27.86 18.06
CA GLY A 20 -1.87 28.30 18.02
C GLY A 20 -2.87 27.16 17.82
N GLY A 21 -2.61 25.99 18.42
CA GLY A 21 -3.53 24.85 18.49
C GLY A 21 -2.98 23.53 17.97
N SER A 22 -3.57 22.43 18.43
CA SER A 22 -3.14 21.07 18.08
C SER A 22 -3.16 20.77 16.59
N TYR A 23 -4.07 21.39 15.85
CA TYR A 23 -4.20 21.23 14.40
C TYR A 23 -2.96 21.69 13.61
N HIS A 24 -2.12 22.55 14.19
CA HIS A 24 -0.90 23.05 13.55
C HIS A 24 0.36 22.26 13.97
N MET A 25 0.27 21.46 15.03
CA MET A 25 1.43 20.82 15.65
C MET A 25 2.12 19.84 14.71
N GLU A 26 1.35 19.03 13.98
CA GLU A 26 1.89 18.02 13.08
C GLU A 26 2.66 18.64 11.91
N LYS A 27 2.10 19.70 11.31
CA LYS A 27 2.76 20.45 10.23
C LYS A 27 4.03 21.14 10.74
N GLU A 28 3.99 21.72 11.93
CA GLU A 28 5.17 22.37 12.51
C GLU A 28 6.27 21.35 12.84
N GLY A 29 5.92 20.21 13.42
CA GLY A 29 6.86 19.12 13.66
C GLY A 29 7.54 18.67 12.37
N LEU A 30 6.76 18.44 11.31
CA LEU A 30 7.30 18.10 10.00
C LEU A 30 8.26 19.16 9.45
N LYS A 31 7.92 20.45 9.57
CA LYS A 31 8.80 21.55 9.14
C LYS A 31 10.14 21.54 9.88
N ARG A 32 10.10 21.40 11.21
CA ARG A 32 11.31 21.36 12.04
C ARG A 32 12.20 20.16 11.69
N SER A 33 11.60 18.99 11.50
CA SER A 33 12.32 17.79 11.06
C SER A 33 12.98 17.97 9.69
N LEU A 34 12.26 18.52 8.70
CA LEU A 34 12.80 18.74 7.37
C LEU A 34 13.96 19.75 7.38
N ALA A 35 13.82 20.84 8.12
CA ALA A 35 14.88 21.84 8.27
C ALA A 35 16.13 21.26 8.93
N LEU A 36 15.97 20.45 9.99
CA LEU A 36 17.07 19.76 10.65
C LEU A 36 17.80 18.82 9.68
N LEU A 37 17.06 18.03 8.90
CA LEU A 37 17.66 17.10 7.94
C LEU A 37 18.44 17.85 6.86
N GLU A 38 17.89 18.93 6.34
CA GLU A 38 18.56 19.80 5.37
C GLU A 38 19.84 20.42 5.95
N GLU A 39 19.81 20.95 7.17
CA GLU A 39 20.98 21.50 7.88
C GLU A 39 22.10 20.46 8.05
N ARG A 40 21.72 19.18 8.24
CA ARG A 40 22.66 18.05 8.35
C ARG A 40 23.14 17.52 7.00
N GLY A 41 22.75 18.16 5.89
CA GLY A 41 23.13 17.77 4.54
C GLY A 41 22.40 16.53 4.01
N VAL A 42 21.25 16.18 4.60
CA VAL A 42 20.42 15.06 4.15
C VAL A 42 19.46 15.56 3.07
N THR A 43 19.64 15.10 1.84
CA THR A 43 18.71 15.37 0.74
C THR A 43 17.51 14.42 0.81
N MET A 44 16.32 14.98 0.99
CA MET A 44 15.08 14.21 1.00
C MET A 44 14.57 13.97 -0.43
N GLU A 45 14.62 12.73 -0.89
CA GLU A 45 14.08 12.36 -2.21
C GLU A 45 12.55 12.21 -2.18
N SER A 46 12.04 11.54 -1.15
CA SER A 46 10.63 11.29 -1.01
C SER A 46 10.18 11.18 0.44
N ILE A 47 8.90 11.44 0.66
CA ILE A 47 8.25 11.37 1.97
C ILE A 47 6.93 10.63 1.86
N VAL A 48 6.63 9.78 2.85
CA VAL A 48 5.35 9.07 2.97
C VAL A 48 4.62 9.66 4.17
N THR A 49 3.39 10.15 3.98
CA THR A 49 2.57 10.66 5.09
C THR A 49 1.13 10.20 5.00
N ASP A 50 0.40 10.44 6.08
CA ASP A 50 -1.05 10.39 6.10
C ASP A 50 -1.72 11.47 5.26
N ARG A 51 -3.03 11.28 5.05
CA ARG A 51 -3.88 12.23 4.31
C ARG A 51 -4.31 13.42 5.17
N HIS A 52 -3.34 14.16 5.70
CA HIS A 52 -3.58 15.39 6.44
C HIS A 52 -3.60 16.62 5.50
N PRO A 53 -4.72 17.35 5.33
CA PRO A 53 -4.84 18.40 4.31
C PRO A 53 -3.78 19.51 4.40
N GLN A 54 -3.36 19.89 5.61
CA GLN A 54 -2.32 20.90 5.77
C GLN A 54 -0.94 20.41 5.32
N ILE A 55 -0.62 19.14 5.61
CA ILE A 55 0.66 18.54 5.21
C ILE A 55 0.69 18.38 3.71
N GLN A 56 -0.40 17.91 3.11
CA GLN A 56 -0.52 17.82 1.66
C GLN A 56 -0.32 19.19 0.99
N LYS A 57 -0.91 20.26 1.54
CA LYS A 57 -0.71 21.61 1.01
C LYS A 57 0.75 22.03 1.10
N PHE A 58 1.35 21.84 2.27
CA PHE A 58 2.74 22.19 2.53
C PHE A 58 3.71 21.42 1.61
N LEU A 59 3.53 20.10 1.46
CA LEU A 59 4.41 19.28 0.62
C LEU A 59 4.22 19.53 -0.88
N ARG A 60 3.02 19.92 -1.33
CA ARG A 60 2.81 20.36 -2.74
C ARG A 60 3.61 21.59 -3.10
N GLU A 61 3.90 22.45 -2.13
CA GLU A 61 4.70 23.66 -2.31
C GLU A 61 6.21 23.38 -2.10
N SER A 62 6.59 22.14 -1.76
CA SER A 62 7.96 21.69 -1.56
C SER A 62 8.49 20.91 -2.78
N ASN A 63 9.81 20.88 -2.96
CA ASN A 63 10.45 20.09 -4.03
C ASN A 63 10.71 18.63 -3.62
N ILE A 64 9.82 18.03 -2.83
CA ILE A 64 9.95 16.67 -2.28
C ILE A 64 8.84 15.80 -2.88
N THR A 65 9.19 14.61 -3.36
CA THR A 65 8.20 13.66 -3.88
C THR A 65 7.35 13.12 -2.73
N HIS A 66 6.03 13.37 -2.77
CA HIS A 66 5.12 12.95 -1.70
C HIS A 66 4.32 11.70 -2.08
N TYR A 67 4.32 10.71 -1.19
CA TYR A 67 3.53 9.50 -1.26
C TYR A 67 2.59 9.37 -0.05
N TYR A 68 1.53 8.57 -0.21
CA TYR A 68 0.61 8.25 0.88
C TYR A 68 0.94 6.91 1.51
N ASP A 69 0.72 6.81 2.82
CA ASP A 69 0.79 5.53 3.51
C ASP A 69 -0.29 4.57 2.99
N VAL A 70 0.18 3.48 2.38
CA VAL A 70 -0.64 2.40 1.82
C VAL A 70 -1.51 1.74 2.89
N TRP A 71 -1.04 1.62 4.13
CA TRP A 71 -1.80 1.02 5.22
C TRP A 71 -3.04 1.87 5.55
N HIS A 72 -2.88 3.18 5.68
CA HIS A 72 -4.00 4.08 5.92
C HIS A 72 -4.98 4.12 4.72
N MET A 73 -4.47 3.99 3.50
CA MET A 73 -5.31 3.83 2.30
C MET A 73 -6.11 2.53 2.35
N GLU A 74 -5.46 1.40 2.65
CA GLU A 74 -6.05 0.06 2.75
C GLU A 74 -7.18 0.07 3.76
N LYS A 75 -6.86 0.50 4.98
CA LYS A 75 -7.77 0.51 6.11
C LYS A 75 -9.01 1.35 5.80
N GLY A 76 -8.83 2.50 5.16
CA GLY A 76 -9.93 3.36 4.73
C GLY A 76 -10.82 2.71 3.67
N LEU A 77 -10.21 2.08 2.66
CA LEU A 77 -10.94 1.37 1.60
C LEU A 77 -11.70 0.17 2.15
N SER A 78 -11.02 -0.68 2.92
CA SER A 78 -11.58 -1.90 3.49
C SER A 78 -12.78 -1.63 4.40
N ARG A 79 -12.74 -0.55 5.18
CA ARG A 79 -13.91 -0.12 5.98
C ARG A 79 -15.11 0.25 5.10
N LYS A 80 -14.87 0.95 3.99
CA LYS A 80 -15.95 1.32 3.05
C LYS A 80 -16.52 0.09 2.35
N LEU A 81 -15.66 -0.80 1.85
CA LEU A 81 -16.08 -2.04 1.20
C LEU A 81 -16.85 -2.95 2.16
N LEU A 82 -16.38 -3.08 3.41
CA LEU A 82 -17.09 -3.84 4.43
C LEU A 82 -18.49 -3.26 4.69
N LYS A 83 -18.61 -1.95 4.83
CA LYS A 83 -19.91 -1.27 5.00
C LYS A 83 -20.84 -1.53 3.81
N ILE A 84 -20.33 -1.48 2.58
CA ILE A 84 -21.12 -1.78 1.37
C ILE A 84 -21.55 -3.25 1.36
N SER A 85 -20.67 -4.17 1.76
CA SER A 85 -20.96 -5.61 1.76
C SER A 85 -22.09 -6.01 2.71
N GLN A 86 -22.42 -5.17 3.68
CA GLN A 86 -23.52 -5.37 4.62
C GLN A 86 -24.88 -4.96 4.03
N ASN A 87 -24.91 -4.29 2.87
CA ASN A 87 -26.15 -3.96 2.18
C ASN A 87 -26.73 -5.21 1.49
N LYS A 88 -28.06 -5.32 1.46
CA LYS A 88 -28.75 -6.42 0.76
C LYS A 88 -28.33 -6.47 -0.71
N GLY A 89 -27.92 -7.65 -1.18
CA GLY A 89 -27.45 -7.86 -2.55
C GLY A 89 -25.95 -7.59 -2.78
N CYS A 90 -25.20 -7.18 -1.75
CA CYS A 90 -23.76 -6.91 -1.82
C CYS A 90 -22.89 -7.92 -1.05
N GLU A 91 -23.46 -9.03 -0.59
CA GLU A 91 -22.80 -10.00 0.31
C GLU A 91 -21.57 -10.67 -0.35
N LYS A 92 -21.57 -10.76 -1.68
CA LYS A 92 -20.43 -11.29 -2.45
C LYS A 92 -19.16 -10.44 -2.27
N LEU A 93 -19.29 -9.15 -1.96
CA LEU A 93 -18.15 -8.24 -1.79
C LEU A 93 -17.26 -8.63 -0.61
N THR A 94 -17.83 -9.28 0.43
CA THR A 94 -17.05 -9.78 1.57
C THR A 94 -15.99 -10.79 1.15
N LYS A 95 -16.25 -11.59 0.11
CA LYS A 95 -15.29 -12.58 -0.41
C LYS A 95 -14.11 -11.91 -1.11
N TRP A 96 -14.33 -10.75 -1.72
CA TRP A 96 -13.32 -10.01 -2.47
C TRP A 96 -12.42 -9.13 -1.58
N LEU A 97 -12.86 -8.78 -0.37
CA LEU A 97 -12.12 -7.92 0.55
C LEU A 97 -10.65 -8.33 0.73
N ARG A 98 -10.36 -9.62 0.96
CA ARG A 98 -8.96 -10.09 1.11
C ARG A 98 -8.15 -9.88 -0.16
N SER A 99 -8.74 -10.23 -1.32
CA SER A 99 -8.10 -10.05 -2.62
C SER A 99 -7.80 -8.57 -2.90
N THR A 100 -8.77 -7.68 -2.62
CA THR A 100 -8.60 -6.24 -2.79
C THR A 100 -7.49 -5.64 -1.94
N LYS A 101 -7.37 -6.08 -0.68
CA LYS A 101 -6.27 -5.66 0.19
C LYS A 101 -4.92 -6.08 -0.39
N ASN A 102 -4.79 -7.37 -0.72
CA ASN A 102 -3.55 -7.92 -1.24
C ASN A 102 -3.15 -7.26 -2.56
N HIS A 103 -4.11 -7.01 -3.45
CA HIS A 103 -3.89 -6.35 -4.73
C HIS A 103 -3.34 -4.93 -4.56
N MET A 104 -3.84 -4.19 -3.58
CA MET A 104 -3.38 -2.83 -3.31
C MET A 104 -1.95 -2.80 -2.75
N TYR A 105 -1.60 -3.75 -1.86
CA TYR A 105 -0.23 -3.89 -1.39
C TYR A 105 0.72 -4.34 -2.51
N TRP A 106 0.29 -5.29 -3.33
CA TRP A 106 1.07 -5.75 -4.49
C TRP A 106 1.29 -4.63 -5.50
N GLU A 107 0.27 -3.86 -5.82
CA GLU A 107 0.38 -2.69 -6.69
C GLU A 107 1.37 -1.67 -6.11
N ALA A 108 1.22 -1.29 -4.84
CA ALA A 108 2.12 -0.33 -4.20
C ALA A 108 3.58 -0.80 -4.13
N ALA A 109 3.80 -2.10 -3.91
CA ALA A 109 5.13 -2.69 -3.79
C ALA A 109 5.81 -2.96 -5.15
N SER A 110 5.04 -3.27 -6.19
CA SER A 110 5.57 -3.67 -7.49
C SER A 110 5.63 -2.54 -8.51
N SER A 111 5.09 -1.35 -8.20
CA SER A 111 4.99 -0.24 -9.16
C SER A 111 6.01 0.85 -8.90
N THR A 112 6.72 1.20 -9.95
CA THR A 112 7.74 2.26 -9.92
C THR A 112 7.20 3.58 -10.46
N LEU A 113 6.24 3.54 -11.37
CA LEU A 113 5.70 4.72 -12.05
C LEU A 113 4.23 4.96 -11.70
N VAL A 114 3.83 6.23 -11.57
CA VAL A 114 2.43 6.61 -11.24
C VAL A 114 1.39 6.06 -12.24
N PRO A 115 1.62 6.07 -13.58
CA PRO A 115 0.68 5.46 -14.51
C PRO A 115 0.51 3.95 -14.29
N GLU A 116 1.60 3.25 -14.02
CA GLU A 116 1.60 1.80 -13.73
C GLU A 116 0.72 1.48 -12.51
N ARG A 117 0.81 2.30 -11.45
CA ARG A 117 -0.02 2.18 -10.24
C ARG A 117 -1.51 2.21 -10.56
N THR A 118 -1.90 3.16 -11.40
CA THR A 118 -3.30 3.36 -11.77
C THR A 118 -3.83 2.17 -12.56
N VAL A 119 -3.05 1.70 -13.54
CA VAL A 119 -3.43 0.59 -14.41
C VAL A 119 -3.49 -0.74 -13.63
N LYS A 120 -2.50 -1.02 -12.77
CA LYS A 120 -2.55 -2.18 -11.89
C LYS A 120 -3.73 -2.10 -10.94
N TRP A 121 -3.98 -0.95 -10.31
CA TRP A 121 -5.11 -0.80 -9.39
C TRP A 121 -6.45 -1.08 -10.06
N THR A 122 -6.69 -0.53 -11.27
CA THR A 122 -7.96 -0.74 -11.98
C THR A 122 -8.14 -2.17 -12.48
N SER A 123 -7.05 -2.92 -12.69
CA SER A 123 -7.11 -4.32 -13.14
C SER A 123 -7.88 -5.24 -12.19
N ILE A 124 -8.04 -4.86 -10.91
CA ILE A 124 -8.86 -5.62 -9.96
C ILE A 124 -10.32 -5.74 -10.39
N LEU A 125 -10.87 -4.71 -11.05
CA LEU A 125 -12.26 -4.73 -11.51
C LEU A 125 -12.46 -5.78 -12.60
N ASN A 126 -11.46 -5.96 -13.45
CA ASN A 126 -11.48 -6.97 -14.50
C ASN A 126 -11.53 -8.37 -13.89
N HIS A 127 -10.78 -8.61 -12.81
CA HIS A 127 -10.86 -9.86 -12.06
C HIS A 127 -12.23 -10.10 -11.40
N VAL A 128 -12.84 -9.06 -10.83
CA VAL A 128 -14.17 -9.15 -10.21
C VAL A 128 -15.26 -9.47 -11.25
N LEU A 129 -15.10 -8.96 -12.47
CA LEU A 129 -16.03 -9.15 -13.58
C LEU A 129 -15.76 -10.41 -14.41
N ASP A 130 -14.73 -11.19 -14.05
CA ASP A 130 -14.29 -12.37 -14.81
C ASP A 130 -13.93 -12.04 -16.29
N VAL A 131 -13.41 -10.84 -16.53
CA VAL A 131 -12.98 -10.36 -17.85
C VAL A 131 -11.46 -10.51 -17.96
N HIS A 132 -11.00 -11.36 -18.88
CA HIS A 132 -9.58 -11.73 -19.00
C HIS A 132 -8.85 -11.24 -20.26
N THR A 133 -9.47 -10.36 -21.06
CA THR A 133 -8.89 -9.82 -22.30
C THR A 133 -9.08 -8.30 -22.36
N HIS A 134 -8.05 -7.56 -22.80
CA HIS A 134 -8.03 -6.09 -22.82
C HIS A 134 -7.49 -5.54 -24.15
N ASP A 135 -8.05 -4.40 -24.59
CA ASP A 135 -7.61 -3.62 -25.77
C ASP A 135 -6.54 -2.56 -25.42
N ASP A 136 -6.11 -2.47 -24.15
CA ASP A 136 -5.13 -1.47 -23.70
C ASP A 136 -3.68 -1.95 -24.00
N PRO A 137 -2.93 -1.24 -24.86
CA PRO A 137 -1.56 -1.63 -25.22
C PRO A 137 -0.58 -1.57 -24.03
N ALA A 138 -0.93 -0.93 -22.91
CA ALA A 138 -0.09 -0.88 -21.71
C ALA A 138 -0.17 -2.13 -20.83
N LEU A 139 -1.17 -3.01 -21.02
CA LEU A 139 -1.28 -4.31 -20.33
C LEU A 139 -1.98 -5.36 -21.23
N PRO A 140 -1.24 -6.07 -22.10
CA PRO A 140 -1.84 -7.08 -22.98
C PRO A 140 -2.32 -8.35 -22.23
N HIS A 141 -1.72 -8.68 -21.08
CA HIS A 141 -2.08 -9.83 -20.24
C HIS A 141 -1.87 -9.52 -18.75
N PHE A 142 -2.61 -10.20 -17.86
CA PHE A 142 -2.44 -10.04 -16.41
C PHE A 142 -1.02 -10.43 -15.95
N LEU A 143 -0.48 -9.66 -15.00
CA LEU A 143 0.88 -9.81 -14.48
C LEU A 143 1.02 -10.90 -13.40
N HIS A 144 0.06 -11.83 -13.33
CA HIS A 144 0.05 -12.94 -12.36
C HIS A 144 -0.54 -14.21 -12.97
N PRO A 145 -0.04 -15.41 -12.60
CA PRO A 145 -0.55 -16.68 -13.10
C PRO A 145 -2.03 -16.85 -12.77
N ILE A 146 -2.86 -17.17 -13.77
CA ILE A 146 -4.24 -17.59 -13.58
C ILE A 146 -4.22 -18.97 -12.93
N ARG A 147 -4.75 -19.10 -11.70
CA ARG A 147 -5.10 -20.42 -11.16
C ARG A 147 -6.42 -20.87 -11.78
N THR A 148 -6.39 -21.93 -12.58
CA THR A 148 -7.59 -22.72 -12.86
C THR A 148 -7.99 -23.45 -11.58
N SER A 149 -9.10 -23.03 -10.98
CA SER A 149 -9.75 -23.78 -9.90
C SER A 149 -10.22 -25.13 -10.46
N THR A 150 -9.81 -26.24 -9.88
CA THR A 150 -10.41 -27.57 -10.13
C THR A 150 -11.77 -27.74 -9.45
N ASP A 151 -12.23 -26.75 -8.68
CA ASP A 151 -13.58 -26.70 -8.12
C ASP A 151 -14.54 -25.98 -9.07
N SER A 152 -15.59 -26.67 -9.52
CA SER A 152 -16.62 -26.19 -10.42
C SER A 152 -17.58 -25.16 -9.78
N ARG A 153 -17.26 -24.64 -8.59
CA ARG A 153 -17.98 -23.57 -7.89
C ARG A 153 -17.04 -22.36 -7.68
N ASN A 154 -16.81 -21.66 -8.79
CA ASN A 154 -15.75 -20.70 -9.04
C ASN A 154 -15.77 -19.42 -8.15
N THR A 155 -14.67 -19.17 -7.44
CA THR A 155 -14.06 -17.83 -7.26
C THR A 155 -12.54 -18.02 -7.19
N SER A 156 -11.79 -17.52 -8.17
CA SER A 156 -10.32 -17.61 -8.17
C SER A 156 -9.74 -16.75 -7.06
N LEU A 157 -9.11 -17.38 -6.07
CA LEU A 157 -8.30 -16.72 -5.05
C LEU A 157 -6.86 -16.57 -5.54
N LEU A 158 -6.31 -15.36 -5.37
CA LEU A 158 -4.90 -15.06 -5.66
C LEU A 158 -3.97 -15.62 -4.57
N GLN A 159 -2.83 -16.17 -5.00
CA GLN A 159 -1.67 -16.44 -4.16
C GLN A 159 -0.47 -15.63 -4.71
N THR A 160 0.30 -15.01 -3.83
CA THR A 160 1.48 -14.18 -4.15
C THR A 160 2.67 -15.08 -4.45
N GLY A 161 3.25 -14.99 -5.65
CA GLY A 161 4.46 -15.71 -6.03
C GLY A 161 5.71 -14.88 -5.78
N GLU A 162 6.59 -15.37 -4.91
CA GLU A 162 8.00 -15.00 -4.83
C GLU A 162 8.74 -15.58 -6.04
N GLY A 163 9.59 -14.79 -6.70
CA GLY A 163 10.43 -15.27 -7.78
C GLY A 163 11.82 -15.66 -7.26
N THR A 164 12.21 -16.92 -7.44
CA THR A 164 13.60 -17.33 -7.74
C THR A 164 13.60 -18.64 -8.55
N ASP A 165 14.77 -18.90 -9.13
CA ASP A 165 15.12 -19.65 -10.33
C ASP A 165 14.84 -21.17 -10.36
N GLN A 166 14.94 -21.73 -11.56
CA GLN A 166 14.65 -23.11 -11.98
C GLN A 166 15.51 -24.19 -11.28
N GLN A 167 14.90 -25.34 -10.91
CA GLN A 167 15.30 -26.70 -11.32
C GLN A 167 14.39 -27.82 -10.75
N GLU A 168 14.33 -28.93 -11.49
CA GLU A 168 13.48 -30.13 -11.35
C GLU A 168 13.57 -30.85 -9.99
N GLY A 169 12.48 -31.53 -9.59
CA GLY A 169 12.53 -32.54 -8.53
C GLY A 169 11.16 -32.92 -7.94
N HIS A 170 10.90 -34.22 -7.88
CA HIS A 170 9.67 -34.90 -7.48
C HIS A 170 9.39 -34.84 -5.95
N GLU A 171 8.10 -34.97 -5.60
CA GLU A 171 7.52 -35.46 -4.33
C GLU A 171 7.74 -34.71 -3.00
N GLY A 172 6.62 -34.44 -2.31
CA GLY A 172 6.63 -34.18 -0.86
C GLY A 172 5.47 -33.31 -0.37
N CYS A 173 4.46 -33.95 0.23
CA CYS A 173 3.39 -33.28 0.98
C CYS A 173 3.99 -32.62 2.23
N GLY A 174 3.79 -31.31 2.39
CA GLY A 174 4.17 -30.56 3.59
C GLY A 174 3.42 -29.25 3.66
N GLU A 175 2.66 -29.06 4.75
CA GLU A 175 2.05 -27.78 5.10
C GLU A 175 3.16 -26.72 5.23
N ALA A 176 3.08 -25.66 4.43
CA ALA A 176 3.95 -24.50 4.57
C ALA A 176 3.07 -23.26 4.79
N GLU A 177 2.97 -22.87 6.06
CA GLU A 177 2.61 -21.51 6.47
C GLU A 177 3.60 -20.52 5.85
N PRO A 178 3.18 -19.53 5.03
CA PRO A 178 4.09 -18.51 4.56
C PRO A 178 4.29 -17.47 5.67
N SER A 179 5.50 -17.43 6.22
CA SER A 179 5.98 -16.38 7.11
C SER A 179 5.85 -15.02 6.44
N LEU A 180 5.07 -14.12 7.04
CA LEU A 180 5.04 -12.71 6.67
C LEU A 180 6.42 -12.08 6.89
N PRO A 181 6.91 -11.20 6.00
CA PRO A 181 8.05 -10.35 6.34
C PRO A 181 7.68 -9.47 7.54
N ASN A 182 8.54 -9.47 8.56
CA ASN A 182 8.42 -8.60 9.73
C ASN A 182 8.51 -7.13 9.28
N ILE A 183 7.36 -6.52 8.99
CA ILE A 183 7.23 -5.08 8.85
C ILE A 183 6.86 -4.54 10.23
N ILE A 184 7.87 -4.04 10.96
CA ILE A 184 7.65 -3.32 12.20
C ILE A 184 7.00 -1.98 11.85
N THR A 185 5.68 -1.90 11.97
CA THR A 185 4.93 -0.66 11.90
C THR A 185 5.06 0.06 13.24
N GLY A 186 5.83 1.16 13.27
CA GLY A 186 5.90 2.06 14.42
C GLY A 186 4.54 2.72 14.64
N GLY A 187 3.82 2.27 15.67
CA GLY A 187 2.59 2.92 16.13
C GLY A 187 2.93 4.15 16.96
N LEU A 188 2.41 5.31 16.56
CA LEU A 188 2.23 6.45 17.46
C LEU A 188 0.78 6.38 17.97
N SER A 189 0.64 6.16 19.29
CA SER A 189 -0.61 6.34 20.04
C SER A 189 -0.75 7.79 20.50
#